data_AF-A0A3B8UJ87-F1
#
_entry.id   AF-A0A3B8UJ87-F1
#
_cell.length_a   1.000
_cell.length_b   1.000
_cell.length_c   1.000
_cell.angle_alpha   90.00
_cell.angle_beta   90.00
_cell.angle_gamma   90.00
#
_symmetry.space_group_name_H-M   'P 1'
#
loop_
_entity.id
_entity.type
_entity.pdbx_description
1 polymer ?
#
loop_
_entity_poly.entity_id
_entity_poly.type
_entity_poly.pdbx_seq_one_letter_code
_entity_poly.pdbx_strand_id
1 'polypeptide(L)'
;YGPIIHNEEVVKDLESKGVRAISDVDEIEGMNDNATVIIRSHGVSKNVYDSIKAKKYEIVDATCPFVLKIHRIVEEESAKGKQIIIIGNEKHPEVEGIMGWSHSPVFVIDTVEKAKNMQLDNKKEVVIVSQ
;
A
#
# COMPACT_ATOMS: atom_id res chain seq x y z
N TYR A 1 -1.12 -4.27 10.29
CA TYR A 1 0.16 -4.45 9.57
C TYR A 1 0.86 -3.10 9.46
N GLY A 2 2.01 -2.96 10.11
CA GLY A 2 2.68 -1.69 10.38
C GLY A 2 1.94 -0.81 11.40
N PRO A 3 2.52 0.35 11.77
CA PRO A 3 1.84 1.37 12.57
C PRO A 3 0.59 1.88 11.86
N ILE A 4 -0.47 2.15 12.62
CA ILE A 4 -1.78 2.57 12.08
C ILE A 4 -1.70 3.90 11.31
N ILE A 5 -0.89 4.85 11.79
CA ILE A 5 -0.63 6.19 11.26
C ILE A 5 0.78 6.65 11.70
N HIS A 6 1.31 7.71 11.06
CA HIS A 6 2.57 8.34 11.47
C HIS A 6 2.39 9.31 12.65
N ASN A 7 1.90 8.81 13.78
CA ASN A 7 1.78 9.54 15.03
C ASN A 7 2.13 8.62 16.22
N GLU A 8 3.25 8.88 16.88
CA GLU A 8 3.73 8.04 17.98
C GLU A 8 2.81 8.00 19.19
N GLU A 9 2.13 9.11 19.52
CA GLU A 9 1.23 9.17 20.67
C GLU A 9 0.01 8.28 20.44
N VAL A 10 -0.57 8.32 19.25
CA VAL A 10 -1.70 7.46 18.88
C VAL A 10 -1.29 5.99 18.83
N VAL A 11 -0.10 5.68 18.33
CA VAL A 11 0.42 4.31 18.32
C VAL A 11 0.60 3.80 19.75
N LYS A 12 1.21 4.58 20.65
CA LYS A 12 1.39 4.21 22.06
C LYS A 12 0.06 4.04 22.80
N ASP A 13 -0.93 4.89 22.53
CA ASP A 13 -2.27 4.76 23.10
C ASP A 13 -2.93 3.44 22.68
N LEU A 14 -2.85 3.08 21.39
CA LEU A 14 -3.38 1.81 20.89
C LEU A 14 -2.63 0.59 21.45
N GLU A 15 -1.29 0.67 21.56
CA GLU A 15 -0.49 -0.38 22.20
C GLU A 15 -0.88 -0.58 23.66
N SER A 16 -1.12 0.51 24.41
CA SER A 16 -1.60 0.44 25.80
C SER A 16 -2.97 -0.22 25.94
N LYS A 17 -3.76 -0.23 24.86
CA LYS A 17 -5.07 -0.88 24.75
C LYS A 17 -4.99 -2.31 24.18
N GLY A 18 -3.78 -2.82 23.94
CA GLY A 18 -3.54 -4.19 23.47
C GLY A 18 -3.42 -4.37 21.96
N VAL A 19 -3.39 -3.30 21.17
CA VAL A 19 -3.14 -3.38 19.73
C VAL A 19 -1.64 -3.54 19.47
N ARG A 20 -1.25 -4.61 18.78
CA ARG A 20 0.16 -4.86 18.42
C ARG A 20 0.42 -4.54 16.95
N ALA A 21 1.40 -3.70 16.67
CA ALA A 21 1.93 -3.54 15.31
C ALA A 21 2.77 -4.78 14.93
N ILE A 22 2.54 -5.31 13.74
CA ILE A 22 3.30 -6.42 13.14
C ILE A 22 4.00 -5.90 11.88
N SER A 23 5.16 -6.45 11.55
CA SER A 23 5.89 -6.11 10.33
C SER A 23 5.85 -7.22 9.28
N ASP A 24 5.46 -8.43 9.67
CA ASP A 24 5.25 -9.59 8.79
C ASP A 24 3.86 -10.20 9.02
N VAL A 25 3.27 -10.78 7.96
CA VAL A 25 1.99 -11.50 8.03
C VAL A 25 2.14 -12.85 8.74
N ASP A 26 3.35 -13.41 8.82
CA ASP A 26 3.56 -14.67 9.54
C ASP A 26 3.62 -14.48 11.07
N GLU A 27 3.79 -13.24 11.55
CA GLU A 27 3.74 -12.93 12.99
C GLU A 27 2.36 -13.13 13.64
N ILE A 28 1.31 -13.33 12.83
CA ILE A 28 -0.05 -13.64 13.30
C ILE A 28 -0.38 -15.13 13.18
N GLU A 29 0.57 -15.99 12.80
CA GLU A 29 0.34 -17.44 12.85
C GLU A 29 0.19 -17.94 14.29
N GLY A 30 -0.77 -18.83 14.51
CA GLY A 30 -1.05 -19.39 15.84
C GLY A 30 -1.72 -18.41 16.82
N MET A 31 -2.13 -17.23 16.35
CA MET A 31 -3.05 -16.38 17.11
C MET A 31 -4.43 -17.05 17.22
N ASN A 32 -5.21 -16.59 18.20
CA ASN A 32 -6.57 -17.07 18.41
C ASN A 32 -7.41 -16.88 17.13
N ASP A 33 -8.29 -17.83 16.81
CA ASP A 33 -9.15 -17.82 15.62
C ASP A 33 -10.01 -16.55 15.49
N ASN A 34 -10.24 -15.84 16.61
CA ASN A 34 -10.98 -14.58 16.66
C ASN A 34 -10.09 -13.33 16.60
N ALA A 35 -8.82 -13.43 16.18
CA ALA A 35 -7.97 -12.26 16.03
C ALA A 35 -8.44 -11.36 14.88
N THR A 36 -8.35 -10.05 15.09
CA THR A 36 -8.66 -9.02 14.08
C THR A 36 -7.37 -8.39 13.59
N VAL A 37 -7.17 -8.35 12.28
CA VAL A 37 -6.04 -7.67 11.64
C VAL A 37 -6.51 -6.31 11.13
N ILE A 38 -5.85 -5.25 11.60
CA ILE A 38 -6.10 -3.88 11.14
C ILE A 38 -5.08 -3.54 10.03
N ILE A 39 -5.58 -3.13 8.86
CA ILE A 39 -4.77 -2.56 7.78
C ILE A 39 -4.62 -1.06 8.04
N ARG A 40 -3.38 -0.56 8.00
CA ARG A 40 -3.04 0.84 8.31
C ARG A 40 -3.62 1.83 7.29
N SER A 41 -3.71 3.10 7.67
CA SER A 41 -4.29 4.16 6.83
C SER A 41 -3.59 4.37 5.48
N HIS A 42 -2.28 4.10 5.44
CA HIS A 42 -1.44 4.17 4.25
C HIS A 42 -1.70 3.03 3.25
N GLY A 43 -2.53 2.05 3.62
CA GLY A 43 -2.71 0.82 2.86
C GLY A 43 -1.51 -0.13 2.93
N VAL A 44 -1.65 -1.20 2.17
CA VAL A 44 -0.66 -2.26 1.96
C VAL A 44 -0.68 -2.72 0.51
N SER A 45 0.38 -3.39 0.06
CA SER A 45 0.44 -4.00 -1.27
C SER A 45 -0.61 -5.09 -1.43
N LYS A 46 -0.99 -5.39 -2.69
CA LYS A 46 -1.96 -6.44 -3.00
C LYS A 46 -1.54 -7.80 -2.42
N ASN A 47 -0.25 -8.14 -2.54
CA ASN A 47 0.28 -9.39 -1.99
C ASN A 47 0.11 -9.48 -0.46
N VAL A 48 0.42 -8.41 0.28
CA VAL A 48 0.22 -8.40 1.74
C VAL A 48 -1.26 -8.51 2.10
N TYR A 49 -2.13 -7.79 1.38
CA TYR A 49 -3.57 -7.87 1.57
C TYR A 49 -4.09 -9.30 1.36
N ASP A 50 -3.69 -9.94 0.26
CA ASP A 50 -4.12 -11.30 -0.09
C ASP A 50 -3.55 -12.33 0.90
N SER A 51 -2.31 -12.17 1.37
CA SER A 51 -1.73 -13.01 2.41
C SER A 51 -2.50 -12.93 3.73
N ILE A 52 -2.87 -11.72 4.18
CA ILE A 52 -3.68 -11.55 5.40
C ILE A 52 -5.06 -12.20 5.21
N LYS A 53 -5.70 -11.97 4.06
CA LYS A 53 -6.99 -12.55 3.71
C LYS A 53 -6.96 -14.08 3.70
N ALA A 54 -5.85 -14.67 3.25
CA ALA A 54 -5.67 -16.12 3.24
C ALA A 54 -5.59 -16.75 4.65
N LYS A 55 -5.14 -15.99 5.67
CA LYS A 55 -5.11 -16.46 7.07
C LYS A 55 -6.50 -16.55 7.73
N LYS A 56 -7.57 -16.06 7.06
CA LYS A 56 -8.98 -16.13 7.50
C LYS A 56 -9.31 -15.39 8.81
N TYR A 57 -8.44 -14.51 9.29
CA TYR A 57 -8.74 -13.59 10.37
C TYR A 57 -9.75 -12.52 9.94
N GLU A 58 -10.43 -11.91 10.90
CA GLU A 58 -11.25 -10.72 10.63
C GLU A 58 -10.32 -9.58 10.17
N ILE A 59 -10.70 -8.86 9.11
CA ILE A 59 -9.93 -7.73 8.59
C ILE A 59 -10.74 -6.46 8.80
N VAL A 60 -10.14 -5.50 9.51
CA VAL A 60 -10.60 -4.12 9.54
C VAL A 60 -9.68 -3.29 8.67
N ASP A 61 -10.15 -2.91 7.48
CA ASP A 61 -9.38 -2.10 6.56
C ASP A 61 -9.54 -0.61 6.88
N ALA A 62 -8.56 -0.02 7.57
CA ALA A 62 -8.54 1.39 7.90
C ALA A 62 -7.83 2.24 6.83
N THR A 63 -7.54 1.69 5.64
CA THR A 63 -6.93 2.43 4.54
C THR A 63 -7.77 3.67 4.19
N CYS A 64 -7.11 4.82 4.05
CA CYS A 64 -7.77 6.06 3.67
C CYS A 64 -8.54 5.89 2.35
N PRO A 65 -9.81 6.33 2.22
CA PRO A 65 -10.57 6.19 0.98
C PRO A 65 -9.91 6.82 -0.26
N PHE A 66 -9.07 7.84 -0.07
CA PHE A 66 -8.29 8.43 -1.16
C PHE A 66 -7.17 7.50 -1.62
N VAL A 67 -6.49 6.82 -0.70
CA VAL A 67 -5.48 5.79 -1.01
C VAL A 67 -6.12 4.59 -1.71
N LEU A 68 -7.26 4.11 -1.22
CA LEU A 68 -8.03 3.04 -1.89
C LEU A 68 -8.43 3.42 -3.32
N LYS A 69 -8.79 4.68 -3.56
CA LYS A 69 -9.08 5.18 -4.90
C LYS A 69 -7.84 5.09 -5.81
N ILE A 70 -6.66 5.46 -5.30
CA ILE A 70 -5.41 5.35 -6.05
C ILE A 70 -5.07 3.88 -6.35
N HIS A 71 -5.20 2.98 -5.37
CA HIS A 71 -5.01 1.54 -5.58
C HIS A 71 -5.86 1.01 -6.75
N ARG A 72 -7.15 1.36 -6.78
CA ARG A 72 -8.08 0.97 -7.85
C ARG A 72 -7.68 1.54 -9.21
N ILE A 73 -7.31 2.83 -9.27
CA ILE A 73 -6.86 3.45 -10.52
C ILE A 73 -5.62 2.74 -11.05
N VAL A 74 -4.64 2.47 -10.18
CA VAL A 74 -3.39 1.80 -10.58
C VAL A 74 -3.67 0.36 -11.04
N GLU A 75 -4.49 -0.40 -10.32
CA GLU A 75 -4.90 -1.75 -10.71
C GLU A 75 -5.60 -1.76 -12.08
N GLU A 76 -6.65 -0.95 -12.24
CA GLU A 76 -7.46 -0.93 -13.46
C GLU A 76 -6.68 -0.43 -14.69
N GLU A 77 -5.91 0.64 -14.55
CA GLU A 77 -5.21 1.25 -15.68
C GLU A 77 -3.97 0.46 -16.09
N SER A 78 -3.24 -0.14 -15.13
CA SER A 78 -2.13 -1.05 -15.46
C SER A 78 -2.63 -2.33 -16.14
N ALA A 79 -3.79 -2.86 -15.73
CA ALA A 79 -4.43 -4.00 -16.41
C ALA A 79 -4.81 -3.71 -17.86
N LYS A 80 -5.10 -2.44 -18.20
CA LYS A 80 -5.33 -1.96 -19.57
C LYS A 80 -4.04 -1.78 -20.37
N GLY A 81 -2.88 -2.09 -19.79
CA GLY A 81 -1.57 -1.99 -20.45
C GLY A 81 -0.97 -0.58 -20.47
N LYS A 82 -1.54 0.36 -19.69
CA LYS A 82 -1.01 1.73 -19.56
C LYS A 82 0.22 1.76 -18.67
N GLN A 83 1.05 2.79 -18.87
CA GLN A 83 2.22 3.02 -18.02
C GLN A 83 1.83 3.84 -16.80
N ILE A 84 2.17 3.35 -15.61
CA ILE A 84 1.87 4.01 -14.35
C ILE A 84 3.09 4.78 -13.87
N ILE A 85 2.88 6.04 -13.53
CA ILE A 85 3.84 6.90 -12.84
C ILE A 85 3.26 7.25 -11.47
N ILE A 86 4.06 7.08 -10.44
CA ILE A 86 3.74 7.47 -9.07
C ILE A 86 4.69 8.60 -8.67
N ILE A 87 4.15 9.77 -8.38
CA ILE A 87 4.93 10.87 -7.80
C ILE A 87 4.92 10.69 -6.29
N GLY A 88 6.09 10.47 -5.69
CA GLY A 88 6.21 10.20 -4.26
C GLY A 88 7.54 9.55 -3.90
N ASN A 89 7.74 9.31 -2.61
CA ASN A 89 8.93 8.63 -2.12
C ASN A 89 8.74 7.11 -2.21
N GLU A 90 9.57 6.44 -3.00
CA GLU A 90 9.53 4.97 -3.23
C GLU A 90 9.53 4.13 -1.94
N LYS A 91 10.16 4.65 -0.87
CA LYS A 91 10.25 3.96 0.43
C LYS A 91 9.11 4.31 1.39
N HIS A 92 8.16 5.15 0.97
CA HIS A 92 7.04 5.50 1.82
C HIS A 92 6.01 4.36 1.83
N PRO A 93 5.50 3.95 3.01
CA PRO A 93 4.44 2.95 3.17
C PRO A 93 3.30 2.99 2.16
N GLU A 94 2.83 4.20 1.84
CA GLU A 94 1.74 4.44 0.89
C GLU A 94 2.16 4.16 -0.55
N VAL A 95 3.36 4.60 -0.95
CA VAL A 95 3.88 4.34 -2.30
C VAL A 95 4.15 2.85 -2.49
N GLU A 96 4.74 2.17 -1.51
CA GLU A 96 4.87 0.71 -1.49
C GLU A 96 3.52 0.01 -1.64
N GLY A 97 2.50 0.52 -0.95
CA GLY A 97 1.11 0.10 -1.10
C GLY A 97 0.67 0.21 -2.56
N ILE A 98 0.67 1.43 -3.10
CA ILE A 98 0.22 1.75 -4.46
C ILE A 98 0.94 0.90 -5.52
N MET A 99 2.27 0.81 -5.45
CA MET A 99 3.07 0.00 -6.38
C MET A 99 2.59 -1.45 -6.44
N GLY A 100 2.25 -2.01 -5.28
CA GLY A 100 1.81 -3.39 -5.14
C GLY A 100 0.46 -3.72 -5.78
N TRP A 101 -0.30 -2.73 -6.23
CA TRP A 101 -1.58 -2.95 -6.94
C TRP A 101 -1.43 -2.89 -8.47
N SER A 102 -0.25 -2.57 -9.00
CA SER A 102 -0.01 -2.51 -10.44
C SER A 102 0.23 -3.89 -11.04
N HIS A 103 -0.35 -4.16 -12.21
CA HIS A 103 -0.09 -5.36 -13.02
C HIS A 103 1.17 -5.24 -13.89
N SER A 104 1.77 -4.06 -13.97
CA SER A 104 2.97 -3.78 -14.75
C SER A 104 4.00 -3.01 -13.92
N PRO A 105 5.29 -3.00 -14.31
CA PRO A 105 6.27 -2.12 -13.69
C PRO A 105 5.79 -0.66 -13.68
N VAL A 106 6.06 0.04 -12.59
CA VAL A 106 5.70 1.44 -12.35
C VAL A 106 6.97 2.30 -12.33
N PHE A 107 6.82 3.59 -12.63
CA PHE A 107 7.89 4.57 -12.44
C PHE A 107 7.60 5.37 -11.17
N VAL A 108 8.53 5.37 -10.21
CA VAL A 108 8.43 6.24 -9.03
C VAL A 108 9.35 7.45 -9.20
N ILE A 109 8.78 8.64 -9.03
CA ILE A 109 9.47 9.91 -9.22
C ILE A 109 9.33 10.76 -7.96
N ASP A 110 10.48 11.08 -7.35
CA ASP A 110 10.60 11.99 -6.20
C ASP A 110 11.39 13.27 -6.56
N THR A 111 12.02 13.32 -7.74
CA THR A 111 12.80 14.50 -8.19
C THR A 111 12.57 14.85 -9.66
N VAL A 112 12.79 16.12 -9.98
CA VAL A 112 12.75 16.64 -11.35
C VAL A 112 13.78 15.93 -12.25
N GLU A 113 14.93 15.55 -11.70
CA GLU A 113 15.98 14.86 -12.44
C GLU A 113 15.56 13.44 -12.85
N LYS A 114 14.93 12.69 -11.93
CA LYS A 114 14.33 11.38 -12.28
C LYS A 114 13.27 11.54 -13.36
N ALA A 115 12.43 12.58 -13.26
CA ALA A 115 11.40 12.86 -14.27
C ALA A 115 12.00 13.12 -15.66
N LYS A 116 13.09 13.90 -15.75
CA LYS A 116 13.77 14.21 -17.01
C LYS A 116 14.47 13.00 -17.64
N ASN A 117 14.97 12.08 -16.82
CA ASN A 117 15.71 10.90 -17.28
C ASN A 117 14.85 9.66 -17.51
N MET A 118 13.56 9.73 -17.18
CA MET A 118 12.62 8.63 -17.36
C MET A 118 12.36 8.34 -18.84
N GLN A 119 12.31 7.06 -19.19
CA GLN A 119 11.99 6.61 -20.54
C GLN A 119 10.63 5.91 -20.54
N LEU A 120 9.69 6.47 -21.30
CA LEU A 120 8.35 5.92 -21.49
C LEU A 120 8.22 5.31 -22.88
N ASP A 121 7.27 4.39 -23.03
CA ASP A 121 6.90 3.83 -24.32
C ASP A 121 5.87 4.76 -24.95
N ASN A 122 6.30 5.53 -25.95
CA ASN A 122 5.44 6.51 -26.62
C ASN A 122 4.20 5.90 -27.32
N LYS A 123 4.10 4.57 -27.41
CA LYS A 123 2.92 3.88 -27.94
C LYS A 123 1.86 3.59 -26.88
N LYS A 124 2.16 3.80 -25.60
CA LYS A 124 1.26 3.52 -24.48
C LYS A 124 0.75 4.82 -23.87
N GLU A 125 -0.50 4.79 -23.43
CA GLU A 125 -1.04 5.86 -22.60
C GLU A 125 -0.38 5.83 -21.21
N VAL A 126 -0.28 7.00 -20.60
CA VAL A 126 0.37 7.22 -19.30
C VAL A 126 -0.67 7.68 -18.29
N VAL A 127 -0.64 7.09 -17.10
CA VAL A 127 -1.45 7.50 -15.95
C VAL A 127 -0.52 7.91 -14.83
N ILE A 128 -0.79 9.09 -14.26
CA ILE A 128 -0.02 9.66 -13.17
C ILE A 128 -0.90 9.71 -11.93
N VAL A 129 -0.38 9.17 -10.83
CA VAL A 129 -0.94 9.33 -9.48
C VAL A 129 0.13 9.94 -8.59
N SER A 130 -0.27 10.53 -7.46
CA SER A 130 0.68 10.99 -6.45
C SER A 130 0.30 10.44 -5.08
N GLN A 131 1.34 10.25 -4.28
CA GLN A 131 1.24 10.28 -2.82
C GLN A 131 0.71 11.65 -2.36
#